data_AF-A0A4T2BUB7-F1
#
_entry.id   AF-A0A4T2BUB7-F1
#
_cell.length_a   1.000
_cell.length_b   1.000
_cell.length_c   1.000
_cell.angle_alpha   90.00
_cell.angle_beta   90.00
_cell.angle_gamma   90.00
#
_symmetry.space_group_name_H-M   'P 1'
#
loop_
_entity.id
_entity.type
_entity.pdbx_description
1 polymer ?
#
loop_
_entity_poly.entity_id
_entity_poly.type
_entity_poly.pdbx_seq_one_letter_code
_entity_poly.pdbx_strand_id
1 'polypeptide(L)'
;MANMRAQIDGFGAVPLTERVSGGGDGPPAPLRIGPLDASDSLYAKLVSWTEVFGGELHTPQPRVAVWINFTEVQGSKPVTVKVAHEIASELAEWFHARLEEIAASPAAVAFHDDLCYGWEDARGVFSLAAAYGIEPRPARPAEKRECPVCGAHEVFVAWPDKLNADLTILCGQCQWVIDPEEIGSMAKLLMVS
;
A
#
# COMPACT_ATOMS: atom_id res chain seq x y z
N MET A 1 10.61 9.13 -7.72
CA MET A 1 10.81 9.32 -6.27
C MET A 1 9.46 9.49 -5.60
N ALA A 2 9.14 8.54 -4.70
CA ALA A 2 8.12 8.47 -3.64
C ALA A 2 6.96 9.49 -3.60
N ASN A 3 5.71 8.99 -3.60
CA ASN A 3 4.57 9.58 -2.87
C ASN A 3 3.29 8.69 -2.77
N MET A 4 3.42 7.43 -2.32
CA MET A 4 2.37 6.80 -1.48
C MET A 4 2.29 7.47 -0.09
N ARG A 5 2.89 8.66 0.11
CA ARG A 5 2.79 9.44 1.35
C ARG A 5 1.37 10.02 1.54
N ALA A 6 0.66 10.31 0.46
CA ALA A 6 -0.58 11.09 0.56
C ALA A 6 -1.86 10.29 0.87
N GLN A 7 -1.79 8.97 1.01
CA GLN A 7 -2.97 8.16 1.35
C GLN A 7 -2.96 7.59 2.76
N ILE A 8 -1.80 7.59 3.42
CA ILE A 8 -1.68 7.09 4.78
C ILE A 8 -1.59 8.24 5.80
N ASP A 9 -1.35 9.47 5.33
CA ASP A 9 -1.50 10.70 6.10
C ASP A 9 -2.98 11.11 6.18
N GLY A 10 -3.78 10.35 6.94
CA GLY A 10 -5.17 10.74 7.21
C GLY A 10 -6.12 9.62 7.62
N PHE A 11 -5.93 9.01 8.79
CA PHE A 11 -7.07 8.53 9.60
C PHE A 11 -7.84 9.70 10.26
N GLY A 12 -7.77 10.89 9.67
CA GLY A 12 -8.73 11.97 9.89
C GLY A 12 -9.80 11.84 8.82
N ALA A 13 -11.06 11.76 9.23
CA ALA A 13 -12.23 11.68 8.36
C ALA A 13 -12.02 12.51 7.08
N VAL A 14 -11.89 11.82 5.95
CA VAL A 14 -11.95 12.46 4.64
C VAL A 14 -13.24 13.28 4.62
N PRO A 15 -13.22 14.59 4.36
CA PRO A 15 -14.45 15.35 4.23
C PRO A 15 -15.29 14.68 3.14
N LEU A 16 -16.54 14.36 3.50
CA LEU A 16 -17.57 13.63 2.76
C LEU A 16 -17.89 14.17 1.34
N THR A 17 -17.12 15.11 0.81
CA THR A 17 -17.41 15.88 -0.39
C THR A 17 -16.56 15.50 -1.61
N GLU A 18 -15.55 14.63 -1.48
CA GLU A 18 -14.81 14.14 -2.66
C GLU A 18 -15.62 13.06 -3.40
N ARG A 19 -16.60 13.52 -4.19
CA ARG A 19 -17.27 12.73 -5.23
C ARG A 19 -16.25 12.47 -6.35
N VAL A 20 -15.57 11.34 -6.29
CA VAL A 20 -15.08 10.69 -7.52
C VAL A 20 -16.32 10.08 -8.16
N SER A 21 -16.79 10.67 -9.26
CA SER A 21 -17.93 10.16 -10.03
C SER A 21 -17.53 8.88 -10.75
N GLY A 22 -17.56 7.76 -10.03
CA GLY A 22 -17.58 6.42 -10.62
C GLY A 22 -18.98 6.16 -11.17
N GLY A 23 -19.19 6.45 -12.45
CA GLY A 23 -20.33 5.91 -13.19
C GLY A 23 -20.12 4.42 -13.38
N GLY A 24 -20.89 3.60 -12.67
CA GLY A 24 -20.93 2.15 -12.80
C GLY A 24 -22.17 1.63 -12.07
N ASP A 25 -23.03 0.96 -12.81
CA ASP A 25 -24.43 0.61 -12.47
C ASP A 25 -24.54 -0.56 -11.47
N GLY A 26 -23.72 -0.53 -10.41
CA GLY A 26 -23.66 -1.57 -9.39
C GLY A 26 -23.69 -1.00 -7.98
N PRO A 27 -24.26 -1.74 -6.99
CA PRO A 27 -24.19 -1.32 -5.60
C PRO A 27 -22.72 -1.13 -5.22
N PRO A 28 -22.35 -0.01 -4.58
CA PRO A 28 -20.98 0.23 -4.16
C PRO A 28 -20.56 -0.91 -3.23
N ALA A 29 -19.36 -1.45 -3.44
CA ALA A 29 -18.78 -2.44 -2.55
C ALA A 29 -18.93 -1.95 -1.09
N PRO A 30 -19.31 -2.83 -0.13
CA PRO A 30 -19.62 -2.42 1.24
C PRO A 30 -18.44 -1.75 1.95
N LEU A 31 -17.22 -1.93 1.43
CA LEU A 31 -16.03 -1.15 1.76
C LEU A 31 -15.53 -0.44 0.49
N ARG A 32 -15.31 0.87 0.56
CA ARG A 32 -14.65 1.61 -0.52
C ARG A 32 -13.19 1.19 -0.55
N ILE A 33 -12.82 0.34 -1.50
CA ILE A 33 -11.43 -0.06 -1.76
C ILE A 33 -10.63 1.21 -2.03
N GLY A 34 -9.76 1.55 -1.07
CA GLY A 34 -8.84 2.67 -1.18
C GLY A 34 -7.69 2.32 -2.12
N PRO A 35 -6.86 3.30 -2.51
CA PRO A 35 -5.81 3.00 -3.47
C PRO A 35 -4.64 2.24 -2.81
N LEU A 36 -4.53 2.28 -1.48
CA LEU A 36 -3.69 1.39 -0.69
C LEU A 36 -4.15 -0.08 -0.84
N ASP A 37 -5.43 -0.37 -0.56
CA ASP A 37 -5.99 -1.71 -0.72
C ASP A 37 -5.82 -2.23 -2.15
N ALA A 38 -6.08 -1.37 -3.13
CA ALA A 38 -5.92 -1.70 -4.54
C ALA A 38 -4.45 -1.99 -4.92
N SER A 39 -3.50 -1.29 -4.30
CA SER A 39 -2.07 -1.56 -4.47
C SER A 39 -1.62 -2.85 -3.79
N ASP A 40 -2.17 -3.18 -2.62
CA ASP A 40 -1.89 -4.42 -1.91
C ASP A 40 -2.41 -5.64 -2.67
N SER A 41 -3.59 -5.55 -3.28
CA SER A 41 -4.11 -6.63 -4.12
C SER A 41 -3.26 -6.85 -5.38
N LEU A 42 -2.80 -5.78 -6.04
CA LEU A 42 -1.86 -5.92 -7.17
C LEU A 42 -0.51 -6.51 -6.71
N TYR A 43 -0.03 -6.09 -5.55
CA TYR A 43 1.19 -6.63 -4.96
C TYR A 43 1.06 -8.12 -4.67
N ALA A 44 -0.08 -8.56 -4.11
CA ALA A 44 -0.36 -9.97 -3.90
C ALA A 44 -0.33 -10.76 -5.22
N LYS A 45 -0.92 -10.23 -6.29
CA LYS A 45 -0.85 -10.84 -7.64
C LYS A 45 0.58 -10.98 -8.14
N LEU A 46 1.41 -9.94 -8.01
CA LEU A 46 2.81 -10.02 -8.40
C LEU A 46 3.52 -11.18 -7.68
N VAL A 47 3.32 -11.31 -6.36
CA VAL A 47 3.92 -12.40 -5.58
C VAL A 47 3.38 -13.76 -6.02
N SER A 48 2.05 -13.92 -6.13
CA SER A 48 1.45 -15.20 -6.55
C SER A 48 1.92 -15.63 -7.95
N TRP A 49 2.09 -14.71 -8.89
CA TRP A 49 2.64 -15.05 -10.20
C TRP A 49 4.11 -15.45 -10.15
N THR A 50 4.91 -14.91 -9.23
CA THR A 50 6.27 -15.45 -9.01
C THR A 50 6.21 -16.88 -8.49
N GLU A 51 5.19 -17.26 -7.71
CA GLU A 51 5.01 -18.64 -7.27
C GLU A 51 4.70 -19.58 -8.43
N VAL A 52 3.75 -19.19 -9.29
CA VAL A 52 3.34 -19.96 -10.48
C VAL A 52 4.55 -20.20 -11.40
N PHE A 53 5.22 -19.14 -11.85
CA PHE A 53 6.35 -19.29 -12.76
C PHE A 53 7.60 -19.83 -12.07
N GLY A 54 7.80 -19.58 -10.79
CA GLY A 54 8.90 -20.17 -10.04
C GLY A 54 8.76 -21.69 -9.95
N GLY A 55 7.53 -22.19 -9.79
CA GLY A 55 7.22 -23.63 -9.86
C GLY A 55 7.42 -24.20 -11.26
N GLU A 56 6.88 -23.54 -12.29
CA GLU A 56 6.99 -23.99 -13.68
C GLU A 56 8.44 -24.01 -14.21
N LEU A 57 9.17 -22.91 -13.99
CA LEU A 57 10.54 -22.72 -14.45
C LEU A 57 11.59 -23.30 -13.49
N HIS A 58 11.15 -23.92 -12.39
CA HIS A 58 12.02 -24.49 -11.35
C HIS A 58 13.08 -23.49 -10.84
N THR A 59 12.70 -22.22 -10.76
CA THR A 59 13.61 -21.12 -10.47
C THR A 59 13.26 -20.48 -9.13
N PRO A 60 14.26 -20.21 -8.26
CA PRO A 60 14.02 -19.53 -6.99
C PRO A 60 13.29 -18.20 -7.16
N GLN A 61 12.26 -18.02 -6.34
CA GLN A 61 11.41 -16.84 -6.30
C GLN A 61 12.00 -15.79 -5.34
N PRO A 62 11.74 -14.49 -5.55
CA PRO A 62 12.12 -13.45 -4.61
C PRO A 62 11.46 -13.69 -3.24
N ARG A 63 12.22 -13.52 -2.15
CA ARG A 63 11.70 -13.68 -0.79
C ARG A 63 11.29 -12.33 -0.23
N VAL A 64 10.03 -11.98 -0.44
CA VAL A 64 9.48 -10.69 -0.01
C VAL A 64 8.59 -10.85 1.21
N ALA A 65 8.56 -9.84 2.08
CA ALA A 65 7.69 -9.85 3.25
C ALA A 65 6.24 -9.55 2.86
N VAL A 66 5.33 -10.46 3.17
CA VAL A 66 3.91 -10.36 2.79
C VAL A 66 2.97 -10.59 3.97
N TRP A 67 1.75 -10.09 3.86
CA TRP A 67 0.61 -10.63 4.62
C TRP A 67 0.06 -11.85 3.89
N ILE A 68 -0.18 -12.90 4.66
CA ILE A 68 -0.75 -14.16 4.18
C ILE A 68 -1.93 -14.47 5.10
N ASN A 69 -3.09 -14.77 4.51
CA ASN A 69 -4.14 -15.49 5.25
C ASN A 69 -3.80 -16.99 5.21
N PHE A 70 -4.51 -17.86 5.92
CA PHE A 70 -4.19 -19.30 5.94
C PHE A 70 -4.15 -19.98 4.56
N THR A 71 -4.58 -19.31 3.49
CA THR A 71 -4.74 -19.83 2.13
C THR A 71 -3.95 -19.08 1.05
N GLU A 72 -3.72 -17.77 1.16
CA GLU A 72 -3.18 -16.95 0.07
C GLU A 72 -2.50 -15.65 0.56
N VAL A 73 -1.71 -15.03 -0.32
CA VAL A 73 -1.11 -13.71 -0.10
C VAL A 73 -2.19 -12.63 -0.18
N GLN A 74 -2.19 -11.70 0.79
CA GLN A 74 -3.19 -10.63 0.89
C GLN A 74 -2.62 -9.25 0.58
N GLY A 75 -1.30 -9.09 0.57
CA GLY A 75 -0.66 -7.82 0.27
C GLY A 75 0.73 -7.68 0.88
N SER A 76 1.26 -6.46 0.82
CA SER A 76 2.57 -6.13 1.37
C SER A 76 2.50 -5.95 2.89
N LYS A 77 3.57 -6.29 3.63
CA LYS A 77 3.66 -5.84 5.02
C LYS A 77 3.76 -4.30 5.07
N PRO A 78 3.29 -3.64 6.14
CA PRO A 78 3.47 -2.21 6.33
C PRO A 78 4.94 -1.84 6.19
N VAL A 79 5.26 -1.09 5.14
CA VAL A 79 6.61 -0.61 4.85
C VAL A 79 6.53 0.82 4.34
N THR A 80 7.67 1.52 4.36
CA THR A 80 7.75 2.83 3.70
C THR A 80 7.51 2.68 2.19
N VAL A 81 6.98 3.74 1.57
CA VAL A 81 6.80 3.85 0.11
C VAL A 81 8.04 3.47 -0.68
N LYS A 82 9.21 3.89 -0.19
CA LYS A 82 10.49 3.61 -0.85
C LYS A 82 10.77 2.11 -0.87
N VAL A 83 10.58 1.45 0.28
CA VAL A 83 10.77 0.01 0.41
C VAL A 83 9.73 -0.75 -0.42
N ALA A 84 8.46 -0.33 -0.40
CA ALA A 84 7.43 -0.92 -1.26
C ALA A 84 7.81 -0.86 -2.76
N HIS A 85 8.33 0.29 -3.21
CA HIS A 85 8.80 0.46 -4.58
C HIS A 85 10.01 -0.42 -4.91
N GLU A 86 10.99 -0.51 -4.01
CA GLU A 86 12.17 -1.37 -4.18
C GLU A 86 11.74 -2.84 -4.33
N ILE A 87 10.84 -3.31 -3.49
CA ILE A 87 10.34 -4.69 -3.55
C ILE A 87 9.52 -4.94 -4.81
N ALA A 88 8.60 -4.03 -5.16
CA ALA A 88 7.81 -4.15 -6.40
C ALA A 88 8.71 -4.16 -7.65
N SER A 89 9.81 -3.40 -7.62
CA SER A 89 10.81 -3.38 -8.69
C SER A 89 11.56 -4.70 -8.77
N GLU A 90 11.99 -5.27 -7.63
CA GLU A 90 12.64 -6.59 -7.57
C GLU A 90 11.74 -7.69 -8.17
N LEU A 91 10.45 -7.70 -7.83
CA LEU A 91 9.48 -8.64 -8.40
C LEU A 91 9.34 -8.45 -9.92
N ALA A 92 9.22 -7.20 -10.38
CA ALA A 92 9.12 -6.89 -11.82
C ALA A 92 10.39 -7.29 -12.58
N GLU A 93 11.57 -7.02 -12.03
CA GLU A 93 12.86 -7.42 -12.60
C GLU A 93 13.00 -8.94 -12.67
N TRP A 94 12.49 -9.67 -11.68
CA TRP A 94 12.49 -11.13 -11.70
C TRP A 94 11.69 -11.69 -12.89
N PHE A 95 10.51 -11.13 -13.18
CA PHE A 95 9.73 -11.49 -14.36
C PHE A 95 10.45 -11.07 -15.65
N HIS A 96 10.99 -9.86 -15.68
CA HIS A 96 11.66 -9.33 -16.86
C HIS A 96 12.84 -10.20 -17.29
N ALA A 97 13.65 -10.67 -16.34
CA ALA A 97 14.79 -11.55 -16.59
C ALA A 97 14.39 -12.92 -17.22
N ARG A 98 13.11 -13.27 -17.20
CA ARG A 98 12.56 -14.56 -17.67
C ARG A 98 11.48 -14.39 -18.74
N LEU A 99 11.39 -13.20 -19.32
CA LEU A 99 10.26 -12.85 -20.20
C LEU A 99 10.12 -13.82 -21.38
N GLU A 100 11.22 -14.30 -21.95
CA GLU A 100 11.19 -15.26 -23.07
C GLU A 100 10.61 -16.63 -22.66
N GLU A 101 11.00 -17.12 -21.48
CA GLU A 101 10.50 -18.39 -20.93
C GLU A 101 9.02 -18.27 -20.55
N ILE A 102 8.66 -17.16 -19.89
CA ILE A 102 7.27 -16.83 -19.56
C ILE A 102 6.42 -16.73 -20.83
N ALA A 103 6.93 -16.12 -21.90
CA ALA A 103 6.20 -16.00 -23.16
C ALA A 103 5.95 -17.36 -23.85
N ALA A 104 6.77 -18.37 -23.58
CA ALA A 104 6.56 -19.73 -24.05
C ALA A 104 5.61 -20.56 -23.16
N SER A 105 5.30 -20.07 -21.95
CA SER A 105 4.41 -20.75 -21.01
C SER A 105 2.95 -20.74 -21.50
N PRO A 106 2.19 -21.83 -21.30
CA PRO A 106 0.74 -21.82 -21.48
C PRO A 106 0.01 -20.77 -20.61
N ALA A 107 0.62 -20.35 -19.49
CA ALA A 107 0.05 -19.37 -18.58
C ALA A 107 0.33 -17.91 -18.98
N ALA A 108 1.12 -17.66 -20.04
CA ALA A 108 1.56 -16.32 -20.44
C ALA A 108 0.42 -15.32 -20.64
N VAL A 109 -0.65 -15.76 -21.31
CA VAL A 109 -1.82 -14.90 -21.60
C VAL A 109 -2.57 -14.58 -20.31
N ALA A 110 -2.80 -15.57 -19.45
CA ALA A 110 -3.47 -15.37 -18.18
C ALA A 110 -2.67 -14.42 -17.27
N PHE A 111 -1.33 -14.57 -17.23
CA PHE A 111 -0.43 -13.68 -16.52
C PHE A 111 -0.50 -12.23 -17.03
N HIS A 112 -0.37 -12.05 -18.34
CA HIS A 112 -0.45 -10.73 -18.96
C HIS A 112 -1.78 -10.07 -18.64
N ASP A 113 -2.88 -10.76 -18.89
CA ASP A 113 -4.21 -10.17 -18.75
C ASP A 113 -4.54 -9.84 -17.29
N ASP A 114 -4.13 -10.72 -16.37
CA ASP A 114 -4.30 -10.50 -14.95
C ASP A 114 -3.49 -9.32 -14.41
N LEU A 115 -2.20 -9.21 -14.77
CA LEU A 115 -1.39 -8.08 -14.30
C LEU A 115 -1.72 -6.76 -14.99
N CYS A 116 -2.04 -6.77 -16.29
CA CYS A 116 -2.29 -5.55 -17.05
C CYS A 116 -3.70 -5.01 -16.84
N TYR A 117 -4.71 -5.87 -16.94
CA TYR A 117 -6.13 -5.47 -16.87
C TYR A 117 -6.76 -5.79 -15.52
N GLY A 118 -6.41 -6.93 -14.94
CA GLY A 118 -7.02 -7.44 -13.71
C GLY A 118 -8.34 -8.18 -13.94
N TRP A 119 -8.85 -8.79 -12.88
CA TRP A 119 -10.10 -9.56 -12.84
C TRP A 119 -10.96 -9.08 -11.67
N GLU A 120 -12.04 -9.81 -11.36
CA GLU A 120 -13.01 -9.45 -10.32
C GLU A 120 -12.38 -9.30 -8.91
N ASP A 121 -11.27 -9.99 -8.66
CA ASP A 121 -10.55 -10.02 -7.39
C ASP A 121 -9.62 -8.81 -7.18
N ALA A 122 -8.94 -8.34 -8.22
CA ALA A 122 -8.09 -7.17 -8.17
C ALA A 122 -7.86 -6.52 -9.54
N ARG A 123 -7.70 -5.21 -9.54
CA ARG A 123 -7.40 -4.40 -10.73
C ARG A 123 -5.94 -4.56 -11.16
N GLY A 124 -5.71 -4.62 -12.47
CA GLY A 124 -4.39 -4.60 -13.07
C GLY A 124 -3.79 -3.19 -13.16
N VAL A 125 -2.52 -3.13 -13.57
CA VAL A 125 -1.73 -1.89 -13.65
C VAL A 125 -2.41 -0.81 -14.49
N PHE A 126 -2.98 -1.14 -15.64
CA PHE A 126 -3.60 -0.13 -16.52
C PHE A 126 -4.87 0.44 -15.91
N SER A 127 -5.69 -0.43 -15.31
CA SER A 127 -6.90 -0.04 -14.60
C SER A 127 -6.61 0.84 -13.39
N LEU A 128 -5.53 0.57 -12.66
CA LEU A 128 -5.08 1.37 -11.52
C LEU A 128 -4.49 2.71 -11.95
N ALA A 129 -3.65 2.73 -12.98
CA ALA A 129 -3.07 3.95 -13.52
C ALA A 129 -4.14 4.92 -14.02
N ALA A 130 -5.19 4.42 -14.67
CA ALA A 130 -6.33 5.22 -15.10
C ALA A 130 -7.14 5.79 -13.94
N ALA A 131 -7.30 5.04 -12.85
CA ALA A 131 -8.10 5.45 -11.69
C ALA A 131 -7.39 6.46 -10.77
N TYR A 132 -6.08 6.32 -10.58
CA TYR A 132 -5.34 7.07 -9.57
C TYR A 132 -4.30 8.04 -10.14
N GLY A 133 -3.96 7.91 -11.42
CA GLY A 133 -2.89 8.66 -12.07
C GLY A 133 -1.51 8.07 -11.78
N ILE A 134 -0.56 8.38 -12.66
CA ILE A 134 0.85 7.93 -12.56
C ILE A 134 1.70 9.01 -11.85
N GLU A 135 1.30 10.27 -12.00
CA GLU A 135 2.01 11.41 -11.40
C GLU A 135 1.59 11.63 -9.94
N PRO A 136 2.55 11.89 -9.04
CA PRO A 136 2.26 12.14 -7.64
C PRO A 136 1.39 13.39 -7.50
N ARG A 137 0.27 13.26 -6.78
CA ARG A 137 -0.50 14.44 -6.37
C ARG A 137 0.39 15.34 -5.49
N PRO A 138 0.25 16.68 -5.58
CA PRO A 138 0.95 17.58 -4.67
C PRO A 138 0.64 17.18 -3.23
N ALA A 139 1.67 17.10 -2.38
CA ALA A 139 1.46 16.85 -0.96
C ALA A 139 0.57 17.97 -0.40
N ARG A 140 -0.64 17.61 0.06
CA ARG A 140 -1.41 18.55 0.87
C ARG A 140 -0.60 18.80 2.15
N PRO A 141 -0.45 20.05 2.59
CA PRO A 141 0.14 20.31 3.89
C PRO A 141 -0.72 19.61 4.95
N ALA A 142 -0.20 18.53 5.53
CA ALA A 142 -0.84 17.91 6.68
C ALA A 142 -0.64 18.86 7.86
N GLU A 143 -1.74 19.34 8.45
CA GLU A 143 -1.69 20.05 9.71
C GLU A 143 -1.17 19.08 10.78
N LYS A 144 0.09 19.27 11.17
CA LYS A 144 0.71 18.47 12.23
C LYS A 144 0.00 18.77 13.55
N ARG A 145 -0.24 17.75 14.36
CA ARG A 145 -0.94 17.90 15.64
C ARG A 145 -0.03 18.54 16.70
N GLU A 146 -0.66 19.19 17.68
CA GLU A 146 0.01 19.76 18.84
C GLU A 146 0.52 18.66 19.80
N CYS A 147 1.75 18.82 20.27
CA CYS A 147 2.35 17.92 21.25
C CYS A 147 1.84 18.22 22.66
N PRO A 148 1.34 17.23 23.42
CA PRO A 148 0.82 17.45 24.77
C PRO A 148 1.90 17.82 25.79
N VAL A 149 3.18 17.58 25.47
CA VAL A 149 4.32 17.85 26.36
C VAL A 149 4.93 19.23 26.11
N CYS A 150 5.09 19.63 24.84
CA CYS A 150 5.82 20.85 24.48
C CYS A 150 4.99 21.90 23.71
N GLY A 151 3.74 21.62 23.35
CA GLY A 151 2.87 22.54 22.60
C GLY A 151 3.27 22.76 21.14
N ALA A 152 4.30 22.06 20.64
CA ALA A 152 4.74 22.16 19.26
C ALA A 152 3.77 21.45 18.32
N HIS A 153 3.42 22.07 17.20
CA HIS A 153 2.64 21.44 16.12
C HIS A 153 3.55 20.55 15.26
N GLU A 154 4.15 19.54 15.90
CA GLU A 154 5.13 18.64 15.30
C GLU A 154 4.91 17.17 15.64
N VAL A 155 3.68 16.78 16.03
CA VAL A 155 3.35 15.37 16.23
C VAL A 155 3.05 14.70 14.89
N PHE A 156 3.72 13.60 14.61
CA PHE A 156 3.53 12.79 13.42
C PHE A 156 3.67 11.29 13.71
N VAL A 157 3.20 10.48 12.77
CA VAL A 157 3.35 9.02 12.81
C VAL A 157 4.69 8.65 12.20
N ALA A 158 5.54 7.99 12.96
CA ALA A 158 6.75 7.33 12.49
C ALA A 158 6.42 5.91 12.05
N TRP A 159 6.78 5.61 10.81
CA TRP A 159 6.64 4.29 10.22
C TRP A 159 7.70 3.34 10.77
N PRO A 160 7.41 2.03 10.85
CA PRO A 160 8.40 1.02 11.20
C PRO A 160 9.67 1.14 10.35
N ASP A 161 10.82 0.97 10.98
CA ASP A 161 12.13 0.95 10.35
C ASP A 161 13.02 -0.16 10.93
N LYS A 162 14.31 -0.15 10.59
CA LYS A 162 15.25 -1.19 11.07
C LYS A 162 15.51 -1.13 12.58
N LEU A 163 15.22 -0.01 13.23
CA LEU A 163 15.46 0.26 14.64
C LEU A 163 14.18 0.10 15.46
N ASN A 164 13.01 0.26 14.83
CA ASN A 164 11.71 0.09 15.47
C ASN A 164 10.76 -0.69 14.56
N ALA A 165 10.39 -1.90 14.98
CA ALA A 165 9.52 -2.79 14.21
C ALA A 165 8.04 -2.34 14.20
N ASP A 166 7.66 -1.43 15.11
CA ASP A 166 6.28 -1.05 15.36
C ASP A 166 6.00 0.41 14.92
N LEU A 167 4.74 0.67 14.59
CA LEU A 167 4.28 2.02 14.28
C LEU A 167 4.33 2.85 15.56
N THR A 168 4.85 4.07 15.49
CA THR A 168 5.06 4.89 16.68
C THR A 168 4.59 6.32 16.43
N ILE A 169 3.95 6.97 17.40
CA ILE A 169 3.64 8.41 17.29
C ILE A 169 4.68 9.19 18.07
N LEU A 170 5.30 10.19 17.44
CA LEU A 170 6.32 10.99 18.09
C LEU A 170 6.26 12.48 17.76
N CYS A 171 6.79 13.29 18.68
CA CYS A 171 6.99 14.72 18.46
C CYS A 171 8.37 14.98 17.87
N GLY A 172 8.42 15.67 16.72
CA GLY A 172 9.68 16.07 16.07
C GLY A 172 10.57 16.96 16.93
N GLN A 173 9.98 17.73 17.86
CA GLN A 173 10.70 18.68 18.68
C GLN A 173 11.21 18.10 20.00
N CYS A 174 10.33 17.53 20.83
CA CYS A 174 10.71 17.05 22.17
C CYS A 174 10.92 15.53 22.26
N GLN A 175 10.76 14.79 21.15
CA GLN A 175 10.92 13.34 21.09
C GLN A 175 9.99 12.59 22.07
N TRP A 176 8.89 13.21 22.49
CA TRP A 176 7.81 12.50 23.17
C TRP A 176 7.29 11.40 22.26
N VAL A 177 7.13 10.20 22.80
CA VAL A 177 6.66 9.00 22.10
C VAL A 177 5.42 8.46 22.82
N ILE A 178 4.43 8.01 22.06
CA ILE A 178 3.30 7.23 22.57
C ILE A 178 3.10 5.98 21.71
N ASP A 179 2.84 4.87 22.38
CA ASP A 179 2.50 3.61 21.74
C ASP A 179 1.08 3.70 21.14
N PRO A 180 0.85 3.26 19.89
CA PRO A 180 -0.48 3.21 19.30
C PRO A 180 -1.53 2.49 20.15
N GLU A 181 -1.15 1.48 20.93
CA GLU A 181 -2.06 0.76 21.82
C GLU A 181 -2.61 1.65 22.96
N GLU A 182 -1.81 2.64 23.39
CA GLU A 182 -2.20 3.58 24.44
C GLU A 182 -3.16 4.68 23.94
N ILE A 183 -3.25 4.89 22.62
CA ILE A 183 -4.11 5.92 21.99
C ILE A 183 -5.59 5.66 22.24
N GLY A 184 -6.02 4.39 22.35
CA GLY A 184 -7.41 4.06 22.68
C GLY A 184 -7.89 4.71 23.98
N SER A 185 -6.98 4.94 24.93
CA SER A 185 -7.26 5.63 26.19
C SER A 185 -7.23 7.16 26.07
N MET A 186 -6.45 7.71 25.13
CA MET A 186 -6.25 9.15 24.91
C MET A 186 -7.07 9.75 23.77
N ALA A 187 -7.84 8.95 23.01
CA ALA A 187 -8.68 9.42 21.92
C ALA A 187 -9.61 10.59 22.33
N LYS A 188 -10.05 10.64 23.59
CA LYS A 188 -10.82 11.78 24.14
C LYS A 188 -10.06 13.12 24.19
N LEU A 189 -8.74 13.11 24.32
CA LEU A 189 -7.89 14.32 24.35
C LEU A 189 -7.52 14.81 22.94
N LEU A 190 -7.55 13.93 21.94
CA LEU A 190 -7.11 14.20 20.57
C LEU A 190 -8.26 14.40 19.56
N MET A 191 -9.52 14.32 20.02
CA MET A 191 -10.74 14.53 19.22
C MET A 191 -11.42 15.89 19.44
N VAL A 192 -10.77 16.84 20.11
CA VAL A 192 -11.28 18.21 20.23
C VAL A 192 -10.67 19.06 19.11
N SER A 193 -11.40 19.15 18.00
CA SER A 193 -11.34 20.23 17.01
C SER A 193 -12.65 20.27 16.25
#